data_AF-A0A373DL83-F1
#
_entry.id   AF-A0A373DL83-F1
#
_cell.length_a   1.000
_cell.length_b   1.000
_cell.length_c   1.000
_cell.angle_alpha   90.00
_cell.angle_beta   90.00
_cell.angle_gamma   90.00
#
_symmetry.space_group_name_H-M   'P 1'
#
loop_
_entity.id
_entity.type
_entity.pdbx_description
1 polymer ?
#
loop_
_entity_poly.entity_id
_entity_poly.type
_entity_poly.pdbx_seq_one_letter_code
_entity_poly.pdbx_strand_id
1 'polypeptide(L)'
;MNDLRTIRLGIEAMRGGRSTEGNGDGNGDAAPSGDSNVAWWPHYDRRIFDALYAAYNHVAGPDHDYMSNIEPLREAPIPSASMSDLSTWFTYLMRGDRFDDGLIAAYIEDGRLLQMFERLVEVADPGSGSGR
;
A
#
# COMPACT_ATOMS: atom_id res chain seq x y z
N MET A 1 8.01 -15.48 -1.13
CA MET A 1 8.70 -14.27 -0.61
C MET A 1 8.21 -14.01 0.81
N ASN A 2 8.97 -13.32 1.64
CA ASN A 2 8.50 -12.90 2.98
C ASN A 2 7.71 -11.60 2.81
N ASP A 3 6.39 -11.62 2.99
CA ASP A 3 5.51 -10.48 2.69
C ASP A 3 5.87 -9.22 3.50
N LEU A 4 6.29 -9.37 4.76
CA LEU A 4 6.77 -8.25 5.57
C LEU A 4 8.07 -7.66 5.03
N ARG A 5 8.95 -8.48 4.42
CA ARG A 5 10.13 -7.96 3.73
C ARG A 5 9.73 -7.14 2.50
N THR A 6 8.73 -7.58 1.74
CA THR A 6 8.20 -6.83 0.59
C THR A 6 7.66 -5.48 1.04
N ILE A 7 6.89 -5.44 2.12
CA ILE A 7 6.36 -4.18 2.69
C ILE A 7 7.50 -3.24 3.12
N ARG A 8 8.53 -3.76 3.79
CA ARG A 8 9.72 -2.97 4.17
C ARG A 8 10.46 -2.36 2.97
N LEU A 9 10.53 -3.08 1.84
CA LEU A 9 11.11 -2.53 0.60
C LEU A 9 10.27 -1.39 0.01
N GLY A 10 8.93 -1.46 0.14
CA GLY A 10 8.05 -0.35 -0.22
C GLY A 10 8.27 0.89 0.66
N ILE A 11 8.40 0.69 1.98
CA ILE A 11 8.73 1.75 2.94
C ILE A 11 10.06 2.44 2.55
N GLU A 12 11.10 1.66 2.27
CA GLU A 12 12.40 2.19 1.82
C GLU A 12 12.29 2.97 0.51
N ALA A 13 11.47 2.50 -0.44
CA ALA A 13 11.24 3.21 -1.69
C ALA A 13 10.60 4.59 -1.44
N MET A 14 9.55 4.64 -0.62
CA MET A 14 8.84 5.89 -0.28
C MET A 14 9.74 6.87 0.48
N ARG A 15 10.51 6.39 1.47
CA ARG A 15 11.49 7.20 2.20
C ARG A 15 12.61 7.73 1.31
N GLY A 16 12.95 6.99 0.25
CA GLY A 16 13.87 7.42 -0.80
C GLY A 16 13.30 8.45 -1.77
N GLY A 17 12.10 8.98 -1.53
CA GLY A 17 11.47 10.00 -2.35
C GLY A 17 10.81 9.47 -3.63
N ARG A 18 10.52 8.17 -3.70
CA ARG A 18 9.80 7.59 -4.83
C ARG A 18 8.31 7.62 -4.58
N SER A 19 7.56 7.98 -5.60
CA SER A 19 6.10 8.09 -5.52
C SER A 19 5.44 7.50 -6.76
N THR A 20 5.67 8.12 -7.90
CA THR A 20 5.18 7.73 -9.23
C THR A 20 6.40 7.53 -10.14
N GLU A 21 6.31 6.64 -11.14
CA GLU A 21 7.40 6.41 -12.10
C GLU A 21 7.65 7.68 -12.90
N GLY A 22 8.61 8.47 -12.44
CA GLY A 22 9.00 9.73 -13.02
C GLY A 22 10.45 10.05 -12.71
N ASN A 23 11.36 9.10 -12.91
CA ASN A 23 12.78 9.36 -13.15
C ASN A 23 13.33 8.23 -14.00
N GLY A 24 13.55 8.54 -15.28
CA GLY A 24 13.81 7.57 -16.32
C GLY A 24 15.12 6.82 -16.18
N ASP A 25 15.07 5.56 -16.60
CA ASP A 25 16.02 4.94 -17.49
C ASP A 25 15.19 4.04 -18.39
N GLY A 26 15.25 4.27 -19.70
CA GLY A 26 14.41 3.58 -20.69
C GLY A 26 14.47 2.06 -20.55
N ASN A 27 13.43 1.48 -19.96
CA ASN A 27 12.88 0.20 -20.32
C ASN A 27 11.45 0.18 -19.79
N GLY A 28 10.50 0.46 -20.68
CA GLY A 28 9.12 0.06 -20.46
C GLY A 28 9.07 -1.47 -20.47
N ASP A 29 9.51 -2.09 -19.38
CA ASP A 29 9.24 -3.48 -19.11
C ASP A 29 7.75 -3.55 -18.78
N ALA A 30 6.98 -3.75 -19.85
CA ALA A 30 5.58 -4.07 -19.81
C ALA A 30 5.32 -5.07 -18.68
N ALA A 31 4.24 -4.82 -17.94
CA ALA A 31 3.75 -5.70 -16.90
C ALA A 31 3.99 -7.17 -17.28
N PRO A 32 4.79 -7.95 -16.50
CA PRO A 32 5.03 -9.32 -16.85
C PRO A 32 3.69 -10.03 -16.81
N SER A 33 3.35 -10.69 -17.92
CA SER A 33 2.14 -11.49 -18.16
C SER A 33 0.85 -10.68 -18.36
N GLY A 34 0.53 -10.39 -19.63
CA GLY A 34 -0.60 -11.00 -20.35
C GLY A 34 -2.04 -10.89 -19.81
N ASP A 35 -2.27 -10.26 -18.67
CA ASP A 35 -3.60 -9.89 -18.19
C ASP A 35 -3.86 -8.44 -18.62
N SER A 36 -4.70 -8.28 -19.64
CA SER A 36 -5.14 -6.99 -20.17
C SER A 36 -5.90 -6.12 -19.16
N ASN A 37 -6.11 -6.60 -17.94
CA ASN A 37 -6.70 -5.84 -16.82
C ASN A 37 -5.69 -5.09 -15.94
N VAL A 38 -4.38 -5.24 -16.15
CA VAL A 38 -3.34 -4.54 -15.35
C VAL A 38 -2.81 -3.28 -16.05
N ALA A 39 -3.19 -3.07 -17.32
CA ALA A 39 -2.72 -1.95 -18.15
C ALA A 39 -3.30 -0.56 -17.77
N TRP A 40 -4.22 -0.52 -16.80
CA TRP A 40 -4.91 0.71 -16.37
C TRP A 40 -4.47 1.22 -14.99
N TRP A 41 -3.53 0.54 -14.34
CA TRP A 41 -3.05 0.98 -13.04
C TRP A 41 -1.93 2.01 -13.19
N PRO A 42 -1.97 3.14 -12.45
CA PRO A 42 -0.97 4.18 -12.60
C PRO A 42 0.44 3.62 -12.41
N HIS A 43 1.39 4.20 -13.15
CA HIS A 43 2.78 3.80 -13.11
C HIS A 43 3.40 4.17 -11.74
N TYR A 44 3.21 3.30 -10.74
CA TYR A 44 3.81 3.43 -9.41
C TYR A 44 5.16 2.72 -9.38
N ASP A 45 6.11 3.15 -8.52
CA ASP A 45 7.33 2.36 -8.30
C ASP A 45 6.92 0.94 -7.89
N ARG A 46 7.46 -0.04 -8.62
CA ARG A 46 7.08 -1.45 -8.49
C ARG A 46 7.16 -1.96 -7.05
N ARG A 47 8.09 -1.45 -6.24
CA ARG A 47 8.23 -1.85 -4.82
C ARG A 47 7.09 -1.35 -3.96
N ILE A 48 6.59 -0.14 -4.21
CA ILE A 48 5.45 0.44 -3.50
C ILE A 48 4.20 -0.39 -3.82
N PHE A 49 4.04 -0.73 -5.10
CA PHE A 49 2.97 -1.57 -5.57
C PHE A 49 2.99 -2.97 -4.98
N ASP A 50 4.15 -3.65 -5.04
CA ASP A 50 4.30 -5.00 -4.49
C ASP A 50 4.08 -5.01 -2.97
N ALA A 51 4.50 -3.94 -2.27
CA ALA A 51 4.20 -3.73 -0.86
C ALA A 51 2.69 -3.59 -0.60
N LEU A 52 1.99 -2.79 -1.40
CA LEU A 52 0.55 -2.60 -1.28
C LEU A 52 -0.21 -3.93 -1.54
N TYR A 53 0.18 -4.66 -2.58
CA TYR A 53 -0.40 -5.96 -2.90
C TYR A 53 -0.18 -6.98 -1.79
N ALA A 54 1.03 -7.04 -1.22
CA ALA A 54 1.35 -7.93 -0.09
C ALA A 54 0.58 -7.53 1.18
N ALA A 55 0.50 -6.22 1.48
CA ALA A 55 -0.27 -5.69 2.60
C ALA A 55 -1.75 -6.09 2.50
N TYR A 56 -2.37 -5.87 1.34
CA TYR A 56 -3.77 -6.18 1.09
C TYR A 56 -4.07 -7.68 1.08
N ASN A 57 -3.34 -8.49 0.28
CA ASN A 57 -3.73 -9.88 0.06
C ASN A 57 -3.21 -10.84 1.12
N HIS A 58 -2.06 -10.56 1.74
CA HIS A 58 -1.32 -11.57 2.52
C HIS A 58 -1.16 -11.22 3.99
N VAL A 59 -1.08 -9.93 4.35
CA VAL A 59 -0.80 -9.51 5.74
C VAL A 59 -2.06 -9.01 6.45
N ALA A 60 -2.69 -7.95 5.97
CA ALA A 60 -3.92 -7.42 6.56
C ALA A 60 -5.16 -8.21 6.12
N GLY A 61 -5.14 -8.70 4.88
CA GLY A 61 -6.28 -9.37 4.26
C GLY A 61 -7.36 -8.38 3.78
N PRO A 62 -8.27 -8.82 2.88
CA PRO A 62 -9.37 -7.99 2.40
C PRO A 62 -10.49 -7.84 3.44
N ASP A 63 -10.98 -6.61 3.60
CA ASP A 63 -12.22 -6.31 4.32
C ASP A 63 -13.41 -6.31 3.34
N HIS A 64 -14.30 -7.29 3.49
CA HIS A 64 -15.47 -7.41 2.61
C HIS A 64 -16.54 -6.35 2.88
N ASP A 65 -16.54 -5.78 4.08
CA ASP A 65 -17.48 -4.76 4.56
C ASP A 65 -16.85 -3.35 4.57
N TYR A 66 -15.74 -3.17 3.83
CA TYR A 66 -14.95 -1.94 3.85
C TYR A 66 -15.74 -0.67 3.57
N MET A 67 -16.82 -0.74 2.77
CA MET A 67 -17.68 0.42 2.49
C MET A 67 -18.41 0.95 3.73
N SER A 68 -18.76 0.07 4.67
CA SER A 68 -19.37 0.47 5.95
C SER A 68 -18.31 0.89 6.97
N ASN A 69 -17.11 0.30 6.90
CA ASN A 69 -16.04 0.53 7.86
C ASN A 69 -15.15 1.74 7.51
N ILE A 70 -15.09 2.14 6.23
CA ILE A 70 -14.17 3.21 5.79
C ILE A 70 -14.59 4.59 6.30
N GLU A 71 -15.89 4.84 6.43
CA GLU A 71 -16.42 6.16 6.79
C GLU A 71 -15.92 6.66 8.16
N PRO A 72 -16.00 5.89 9.26
CA PRO A 72 -15.40 6.31 10.53
C PRO A 72 -13.88 6.37 10.51
N LEU A 73 -13.22 5.71 9.55
CA LEU A 73 -11.75 5.66 9.44
C LEU A 73 -11.17 6.81 8.62
N ARG A 74 -11.95 7.55 7.84
CA ARG A 74 -11.43 8.66 7.00
C ARG A 74 -10.63 9.70 7.80
N GLU A 75 -11.04 9.96 9.03
CA GLU A 75 -10.42 10.94 9.94
C GLU A 75 -9.61 10.28 11.06
N ALA A 76 -9.55 8.95 11.10
CA ALA A 76 -8.86 8.23 12.17
C ALA A 76 -7.33 8.34 12.00
N PRO A 77 -6.57 8.51 13.11
CA PRO A 77 -5.12 8.57 13.04
C PRO A 77 -4.51 7.20 12.70
N ILE A 78 -3.81 7.13 11.56
CA ILE A 78 -3.12 5.92 11.06
C ILE A 78 -2.14 5.33 12.10
N PRO A 79 -1.34 6.11 12.85
CA PRO A 79 -0.40 5.54 13.82
C PRO A 79 -1.05 4.73 14.96
N SER A 80 -2.35 4.94 15.24
CA SER A 80 -3.08 4.17 16.26
C SER A 80 -3.95 3.06 15.68
N ALA A 81 -3.95 2.87 14.37
CA ALA A 81 -4.83 1.93 13.70
C ALA A 81 -4.56 0.49 14.12
N SER A 82 -5.64 -0.29 14.22
CA SER A 82 -5.61 -1.73 14.42
C SER A 82 -5.35 -2.46 13.10
N MET A 83 -5.10 -3.78 13.18
CA MET A 83 -5.02 -4.62 11.97
C MET A 83 -6.31 -4.56 11.14
N SER A 84 -7.47 -4.47 11.79
CA SER A 84 -8.77 -4.38 11.11
C SER A 84 -8.89 -3.05 10.36
N ASP A 85 -8.51 -1.94 10.99
CA ASP A 85 -8.59 -0.61 10.36
C ASP A 85 -7.67 -0.53 9.12
N LEU A 86 -6.48 -1.11 9.23
CA LEU A 86 -5.53 -1.23 8.13
C LEU A 86 -6.09 -2.10 6.98
N SER A 87 -6.71 -3.24 7.30
CA SER A 87 -7.40 -4.08 6.31
C SER A 87 -8.46 -3.30 5.54
N THR A 88 -9.28 -2.49 6.24
CA THR A 88 -10.26 -1.61 5.62
C THR A 88 -9.61 -0.58 4.69
N TRP A 89 -8.58 0.15 5.15
CA TRP A 89 -7.91 1.15 4.31
C TRP A 89 -7.20 0.55 3.10
N PHE A 90 -6.49 -0.56 3.24
CA PHE A 90 -5.85 -1.22 2.09
C PHE A 90 -6.88 -1.72 1.09
N THR A 91 -8.01 -2.24 1.56
CA THR A 91 -9.12 -2.64 0.68
C THR A 91 -9.72 -1.44 -0.05
N TYR A 92 -9.92 -0.33 0.68
CA TYR A 92 -10.41 0.92 0.11
C TYR A 92 -9.48 1.46 -0.99
N LEU A 93 -8.17 1.47 -0.77
CA LEU A 93 -7.19 1.89 -1.78
C LEU A 93 -7.19 0.98 -3.01
N MET A 94 -7.07 -0.34 -2.80
CA MET A 94 -6.99 -1.34 -3.89
C MET A 94 -8.24 -1.36 -4.78
N ARG A 95 -9.42 -1.11 -4.19
CA ARG A 95 -10.69 -1.09 -4.92
C ARG A 95 -11.04 0.30 -5.42
N GLY A 96 -10.75 1.34 -4.65
CA GLY A 96 -11.08 2.73 -4.96
C GLY A 96 -10.27 3.28 -6.13
N ASP A 97 -8.99 2.89 -6.26
CA ASP A 97 -8.13 3.31 -7.39
C ASP A 97 -8.62 2.76 -8.75
N ARG A 98 -9.56 1.80 -8.76
CA ARG A 98 -10.24 1.36 -10.00
C ARG A 98 -11.31 2.34 -10.50
N PHE A 99 -11.74 3.26 -9.65
CA PHE A 99 -12.86 4.18 -9.90
C PHE A 99 -12.43 5.66 -9.82
N ASP A 100 -11.28 5.93 -9.21
CA ASP A 100 -10.69 7.25 -9.07
C ASP A 100 -9.18 7.15 -9.32
N ASP A 101 -8.78 7.41 -10.56
CA ASP A 101 -7.39 7.35 -10.99
C ASP A 101 -6.56 8.34 -10.16
N GLY A 102 -5.66 7.82 -9.33
CA GLY A 102 -4.77 8.64 -8.49
C GLY A 102 -5.13 8.67 -7.02
N LEU A 103 -6.10 7.87 -6.55
CA LEU A 103 -6.36 7.70 -5.12
C LEU A 103 -5.12 7.21 -4.37
N ILE A 104 -4.44 6.17 -4.89
CA ILE A 104 -3.20 5.67 -4.30
C ILE A 104 -2.08 6.73 -4.42
N ALA A 105 -1.99 7.44 -5.55
CA ALA A 105 -1.02 8.52 -5.73
C ALA A 105 -1.18 9.61 -4.66
N ALA A 106 -2.41 10.04 -4.37
CA ALA A 106 -2.68 11.03 -3.32
C ALA A 106 -2.21 10.54 -1.94
N TYR A 107 -2.46 9.27 -1.60
CA TYR A 107 -2.00 8.67 -0.34
C TYR A 107 -0.49 8.49 -0.25
N ILE A 108 0.18 8.35 -1.40
CA ILE A 108 1.64 8.34 -1.49
C ILE A 108 2.17 9.76 -1.22
N GLU A 109 1.62 10.76 -1.92
CA GLU A 109 2.07 12.16 -1.88
C GLU A 109 1.86 12.81 -0.51
N ASP A 110 0.75 12.52 0.17
CA ASP A 110 0.47 13.03 1.52
C ASP A 110 1.10 12.18 2.65
N GLY A 111 1.80 11.10 2.28
CA GLY A 111 2.53 10.23 3.21
C GLY A 111 1.66 9.27 4.03
N ARG A 112 0.34 9.20 3.79
CA ARG A 112 -0.54 8.26 4.51
C ARG A 112 -0.20 6.81 4.19
N LEU A 113 0.11 6.47 2.94
CA LEU A 113 0.46 5.09 2.58
C LEU A 113 1.75 4.63 3.30
N LEU A 114 2.73 5.53 3.46
CA LEU A 114 3.94 5.23 4.23
C LEU A 114 3.60 4.92 5.68
N GLN A 115 2.80 5.76 6.33
CA GLN A 115 2.35 5.54 7.71
C GLN A 115 1.57 4.23 7.86
N MET A 116 0.74 3.88 6.87
CA MET A 116 -0.02 2.62 6.88
C MET A 116 0.91 1.41 6.81
N PHE A 117 1.95 1.43 5.96
CA PHE A 117 2.92 0.34 5.90
C PHE A 117 3.74 0.20 7.18
N GLU A 118 4.22 1.32 7.73
CA GLU A 118 4.97 1.32 8.99
C GLU A 118 4.11 0.73 10.11
N ARG A 119 2.86 1.20 10.22
CA ARG A 119 1.91 0.69 11.21
C ARG A 119 1.59 -0.80 11.00
N LEU A 120 1.43 -1.24 9.75
CA LEU A 120 1.17 -2.64 9.45
C LEU A 120 2.34 -3.54 9.91
N VAL A 121 3.58 -3.12 9.67
CA VAL A 121 4.77 -3.87 10.14
C VAL A 121 4.80 -3.93 11.66
N GLU A 122 4.50 -2.83 12.36
CA GLU A 122 4.44 -2.81 13.82
C GLU A 122 3.40 -3.77 14.39
N VAL A 123 2.19 -3.79 13.81
CA VAL A 123 1.07 -4.60 14.30
C VAL A 123 1.23 -6.08 13.90
N ALA A 124 1.79 -6.36 12.72
CA ALA A 124 2.02 -7.73 12.23
C ALA A 124 3.24 -8.40 12.89
N ASP A 125 4.21 -7.62 13.36
CA ASP A 125 5.45 -8.10 13.93
C ASP A 125 5.85 -7.28 15.17
N PRO A 126 5.13 -7.44 16.29
CA PRO A 126 5.33 -6.65 17.51
C PRO A 126 6.70 -6.88 18.16
N GLY A 127 7.44 -7.91 17.74
CA GLY A 127 8.80 -8.21 18.21
C GLY A 127 9.90 -7.39 17.53
N SER A 128 9.61 -6.75 16.40
CA SER A 128 10.60 -5.98 15.62
C SER A 128 10.70 -4.50 16.02
N GLY A 129 9.79 -4.02 16.88
CA GLY A 129 9.72 -2.61 17.33
C GLY A 129 10.18 -2.35 18.77
N SER A 130 10.61 -3.37 19.52
CA SER A 130 11.05 -3.21 20.91
C SER A 130 12.56 -3.44 21.03
N GLY A 131 13.32 -2.45 20.55
CA GLY A 131 14.71 -2.27 20.99
C GLY A 131 14.70 -1.84 22.45
N ARG A 132 15.15 -2.75 23.33
CA ARG A 132 15.63 -2.41 24.67
C ARG A 132 16.89 -1.56 24.58
#